data_AF-A0A0A0MBN2-F1
#
_entry.id   AF-A0A0A0MBN2-F1
#
_cell.length_a   1.000
_cell.length_b   1.000
_cell.length_c   1.000
_cell.angle_alpha   90.00
_cell.angle_beta   90.00
_cell.angle_gamma   90.00
#
_symmetry.space_group_name_H-M   'P 1'
#
loop_
_entity.id
_entity.type
_entity.pdbx_description
1 polymer ?
#
loop_
_entity_poly.entity_id
_entity_poly.type
_entity_poly.pdbx_seq_one_letter_code
_entity_poly.pdbx_strand_id
1 'polypeptide(L)'
;MVMKVAGRARYRMALGAGLLVLTVAGAANAAQPSLYHRVLMRGQVVEQIADRTLICIGNEGAAQVGDELTILRHKRVPLNSRGGKRRARQVATARVAELSDSHYARVEIIQGAARVGDRIRL
;
A
#
# COMPACT_ATOMS: atom_id res chain seq x y z
N MET A 1 70.31 -16.22 7.30
CA MET A 1 70.53 -14.99 6.52
C MET A 1 69.77 -15.11 5.20
N VAL A 2 68.55 -14.57 5.13
CA VAL A 2 67.80 -14.30 3.89
C VAL A 2 66.89 -13.11 4.18
N MET A 3 67.01 -12.03 3.40
CA MET A 3 65.91 -11.29 2.77
C MET A 3 66.37 -9.89 2.31
N LYS A 4 66.18 -9.59 1.02
CA LYS A 4 65.21 -8.58 0.56
C LYS A 4 65.21 -8.48 -0.96
N VAL A 5 64.06 -8.75 -1.55
CA VAL A 5 63.70 -8.49 -2.95
C VAL A 5 62.71 -7.33 -2.95
N ALA A 6 62.85 -6.41 -3.91
CA ALA A 6 61.80 -6.07 -4.89
C ALA A 6 62.00 -4.65 -5.42
N GLY A 7 62.48 -4.61 -6.67
CA GLY A 7 62.67 -3.41 -7.47
C GLY A 7 61.36 -2.71 -7.82
N ARG A 8 61.49 -1.39 -7.96
CA ARG A 8 60.47 -0.44 -8.39
C ARG A 8 60.14 -0.61 -9.87
N ALA A 9 58.97 -0.09 -10.25
CA ALA A 9 58.55 0.32 -11.59
C ALA A 9 57.82 -0.71 -12.48
N ARG A 10 56.51 -0.92 -12.24
CA ARG A 10 55.52 -1.35 -13.26
C ARG A 10 54.12 -0.79 -12.97
N TYR A 11 53.97 0.54 -12.86
CA TYR A 11 52.66 1.22 -12.83
C TYR A 11 52.41 1.94 -14.15
N ARG A 12 52.44 1.19 -15.25
CA ARG A 12 51.94 1.63 -16.56
C ARG A 12 51.24 0.42 -17.15
N MET A 13 49.99 0.60 -17.56
CA MET A 13 49.08 -0.40 -18.17
C MET A 13 48.11 -1.09 -17.19
N ALA A 14 47.24 -0.28 -16.59
CA ALA A 14 45.91 -0.72 -16.13
C ALA A 14 44.90 0.43 -16.33
N LEU A 15 44.86 0.98 -17.54
CA LEU A 15 43.82 1.92 -17.99
C LEU A 15 43.00 1.19 -19.06
N GLY A 16 42.26 0.18 -18.62
CA GLY A 16 41.38 -0.61 -19.47
C GLY A 16 40.13 -0.94 -18.70
N ALA A 17 38.98 -0.54 -19.25
CA ALA A 17 37.64 -1.01 -18.88
C ALA A 17 37.10 -0.60 -17.50
N GLY A 18 36.85 0.71 -17.33
CA GLY A 18 35.86 1.22 -16.36
C GLY A 18 34.53 1.51 -17.07
N LEU A 19 33.65 0.53 -17.05
CA LEU A 19 32.30 0.47 -17.62
C LEU A 19 31.51 1.79 -17.67
N LEU A 20 31.19 2.25 -18.89
CA LEU A 20 30.13 3.22 -19.18
C LEU A 20 28.77 2.50 -19.15
N VAL A 21 27.99 2.63 -18.07
CA VAL A 21 26.55 2.33 -18.08
C VAL A 21 25.83 3.32 -17.15
N LEU A 22 25.45 4.50 -17.66
CA LEU A 22 24.33 5.27 -17.11
C LEU A 22 23.10 4.97 -17.97
N THR A 23 22.38 3.91 -17.63
CA THR A 23 21.08 3.60 -18.24
C THR A 23 20.01 4.50 -17.61
N VAL A 24 19.50 5.42 -18.42
CA VAL A 24 18.15 6.02 -18.42
C VAL A 24 17.36 5.83 -17.13
N ALA A 25 17.36 6.84 -16.26
CA ALA A 25 16.31 7.02 -15.26
C ALA A 25 15.01 7.40 -16.00
N GLY A 26 14.28 6.37 -16.45
CA GLY A 26 12.99 6.53 -17.10
C GLY A 26 12.00 7.27 -16.19
N ALA A 27 11.34 8.27 -16.75
CA ALA A 27 10.30 9.04 -16.09
C ALA A 27 9.11 8.13 -15.73
N ALA A 28 9.12 7.58 -14.52
CA ALA A 28 7.97 6.92 -13.92
C ALA A 28 7.21 7.90 -13.01
N ASN A 29 6.67 8.98 -13.57
CA ASN A 29 5.62 9.77 -12.90
C ASN A 29 4.24 9.14 -13.16
N ALA A 30 4.12 7.84 -12.88
CA ALA A 30 2.81 7.27 -12.59
C ALA A 30 2.50 7.76 -11.17
N ALA A 31 1.55 8.70 -11.04
CA ALA A 31 1.12 9.30 -9.78
C ALA A 31 1.04 8.24 -8.66
N GLN A 32 2.14 8.10 -7.91
CA GLN A 32 2.16 7.17 -6.79
C GLN A 32 1.16 7.73 -5.79
N PRO A 33 0.20 6.92 -5.31
CA PRO A 33 -0.58 7.33 -4.15
C PRO A 33 0.44 7.71 -3.08
N SER A 34 0.37 8.96 -2.58
CA SER A 34 1.25 9.46 -1.52
C SER A 34 1.36 8.43 -0.39
N LEU A 35 2.45 8.40 0.38
CA LEU A 35 2.61 7.46 1.51
C LEU A 35 1.36 7.40 2.41
N TYR A 36 0.65 8.52 2.55
CA TYR A 36 -0.66 8.64 3.20
C TYR A 36 -1.76 7.69 2.65
N HIS A 37 -1.79 7.41 1.36
CA HIS A 37 -2.73 6.47 0.74
C HIS A 37 -2.43 5.00 1.05
N ARG A 38 -1.18 4.67 1.41
CA ARG A 38 -0.75 3.29 1.71
C ARG A 38 -0.81 2.98 3.21
N VAL A 39 -0.64 3.99 4.07
CA VAL A 39 -0.49 3.79 5.52
C VAL A 39 -1.83 3.78 6.27
N LEU A 40 -2.88 4.45 5.75
CA LEU A 40 -4.15 4.63 6.49
C LEU A 40 -5.34 3.81 5.95
N MET A 41 -5.22 3.19 4.77
CA MET A 41 -6.31 2.39 4.19
C MET A 41 -6.00 0.90 4.39
N ARG A 42 -6.67 0.27 5.37
CA ARG A 42 -6.44 -1.14 5.71
C ARG A 42 -7.19 -2.11 4.80
N GLY A 43 -7.95 -1.64 3.82
CA GLY A 43 -8.52 -2.50 2.80
C GLY A 43 -9.94 -2.10 2.41
N GLN A 44 -10.80 -3.08 2.21
CA GLN A 44 -12.13 -2.86 1.63
C GLN A 44 -13.13 -3.95 2.03
N VAL A 45 -14.40 -3.60 1.95
CA VAL A 45 -15.51 -4.56 2.05
C VAL A 45 -15.49 -5.45 0.81
N VAL A 46 -15.31 -6.74 1.02
CA VAL A 46 -15.27 -7.75 -0.06
C VAL A 46 -16.58 -8.52 -0.16
N GLU A 47 -17.31 -8.63 0.95
CA GLU A 47 -18.57 -9.35 1.02
C GLU A 47 -19.55 -8.63 1.96
N GLN A 48 -20.82 -8.58 1.56
CA GLN A 48 -21.92 -8.08 2.37
C GLN A 48 -23.15 -8.96 2.15
N ILE A 49 -23.40 -9.86 3.10
CA ILE A 49 -24.60 -10.68 3.22
C ILE A 49 -25.39 -10.18 4.44
N ALA A 50 -26.68 -10.54 4.54
CA ALA A 50 -27.66 -9.98 5.49
C ALA A 50 -27.12 -9.78 6.92
N ASP A 51 -26.38 -10.76 7.44
CA ASP A 51 -25.83 -10.80 8.80
C ASP A 51 -24.29 -10.86 8.84
N ARG A 52 -23.64 -10.83 7.66
CA ARG A 52 -22.19 -11.05 7.54
C ARG A 52 -21.55 -10.00 6.65
N THR A 53 -20.65 -9.22 7.23
CA THR A 53 -19.74 -8.35 6.48
C THR A 53 -18.32 -8.91 6.59
N LEU A 54 -17.71 -9.20 5.44
CA LEU A 54 -16.32 -9.61 5.35
C LEU A 54 -15.50 -8.47 4.75
N ILE A 55 -14.37 -8.20 5.38
CA ILE A 55 -13.45 -7.15 4.97
C ILE A 55 -12.06 -7.73 4.71
N CYS A 56 -11.35 -7.16 3.73
CA CYS A 56 -9.92 -7.34 3.62
C CYS A 56 -9.23 -6.31 4.54
N ILE A 57 -8.32 -6.79 5.38
CA ILE A 57 -7.51 -5.99 6.32
C ILE A 57 -6.07 -5.75 5.81
N GLY A 58 -5.75 -6.23 4.62
CA GLY A 58 -4.43 -6.05 4.00
C GLY A 58 -3.41 -7.02 4.58
N ASN A 59 -2.27 -6.52 5.06
CA ASN A 59 -1.23 -7.36 5.67
C ASN A 59 -1.57 -7.75 7.11
N GLU A 60 -0.98 -8.84 7.58
CA GLU A 60 -1.09 -9.35 8.95
C GLU A 60 -0.89 -8.25 10.01
N GLY A 61 -1.71 -8.29 11.06
CA GLY A 61 -1.63 -7.37 12.20
C GLY A 61 -2.25 -5.99 11.98
N ALA A 62 -3.00 -5.81 10.90
CA ALA A 62 -3.66 -4.53 10.58
C ALA A 62 -4.89 -4.19 11.42
N ALA A 63 -5.54 -5.19 12.00
CA ALA A 63 -6.76 -5.04 12.79
C ALA A 63 -6.80 -6.11 13.90
N GLN A 64 -7.35 -5.75 15.04
CA GLN A 64 -7.55 -6.61 16.20
C GLN A 64 -9.05 -6.79 16.47
N VAL A 65 -9.42 -7.91 17.08
CA VAL A 65 -10.80 -8.13 17.53
C VAL A 65 -11.18 -7.03 18.52
N GLY A 66 -12.35 -6.42 18.28
CA GLY A 66 -12.84 -5.29 19.06
C GLY A 66 -12.53 -3.91 18.48
N ASP A 67 -11.63 -3.82 17.48
CA ASP A 67 -11.33 -2.54 16.83
C ASP A 67 -12.57 -1.96 16.16
N GLU A 68 -12.78 -0.65 16.33
CA GLU A 68 -13.78 0.09 15.58
C GLU A 68 -13.16 0.68 14.31
N LEU A 69 -13.82 0.43 13.19
CA LEU A 69 -13.36 0.78 11.85
C LEU A 69 -14.33 1.74 11.19
N THR A 70 -13.77 2.76 10.52
CA THR A 70 -14.53 3.69 9.70
C THR A 70 -14.61 3.19 8.26
N ILE A 71 -15.83 3.05 7.73
CA ILE A 71 -16.08 2.64 6.35
C ILE A 71 -16.43 3.86 5.49
N LEU A 72 -15.66 4.06 4.43
CA LEU A 72 -15.73 5.18 3.51
C LEU A 72 -16.20 4.74 2.11
N ARG A 73 -17.20 5.44 1.57
CA ARG A 73 -17.61 5.29 0.16
C ARG A 73 -17.01 6.37 -0.70
N HIS A 74 -16.30 5.97 -1.74
CA HIS A 74 -15.77 6.89 -2.74
C HIS A 74 -16.78 7.08 -3.87
N LYS A 75 -17.14 8.34 -4.14
CA LYS A 75 -17.92 8.71 -5.32
C LYS A 75 -17.12 9.62 -6.23
N ARG A 76 -17.24 9.42 -7.54
CA ARG A 76 -16.71 10.35 -8.53
C ARG A 76 -17.71 11.49 -8.69
N VAL A 77 -17.29 12.69 -8.35
CA VAL A 77 -18.06 13.91 -8.57
C VAL A 77 -17.55 14.52 -9.87
N PRO A 78 -18.39 14.58 -10.93
CA PRO A 78 -17.99 15.24 -12.18
C PRO A 78 -17.70 16.71 -11.89
N LEU A 79 -16.56 17.21 -12.36
CA LEU A 79 -16.18 18.60 -12.20
C LEU A 79 -16.32 19.35 -13.53
N ASN A 80 -15.97 18.68 -14.64
CA ASN A 80 -16.15 19.14 -16.00
C ASN A 80 -16.15 17.93 -16.97
N SER A 81 -16.34 18.19 -18.27
CA SER A 81 -16.33 17.16 -19.33
C SER A 81 -15.01 16.40 -19.50
N ARG A 82 -13.92 16.89 -18.90
CA ARG A 82 -12.57 16.29 -18.98
C ARG A 82 -12.16 15.56 -17.71
N GLY A 83 -12.95 15.60 -16.64
CA GLY A 83 -12.57 14.98 -15.38
C GLY A 83 -13.51 15.21 -14.20
N GLY A 84 -13.33 14.38 -13.18
CA GLY A 84 -14.08 14.45 -11.93
C GLY A 84 -13.17 14.21 -10.73
N LYS A 85 -13.52 14.80 -9.58
CA LYS A 85 -12.81 14.59 -8.32
C LYS A 85 -13.40 13.38 -7.59
N ARG A 86 -12.58 12.55 -6.95
CA ARG A 86 -13.08 11.52 -6.02
C ARG A 86 -13.32 12.17 -4.65
N ARG A 87 -14.50 11.98 -4.10
CA ARG A 87 -14.87 12.36 -2.73
C ARG A 87 -15.08 11.10 -1.93
N ALA A 88 -14.50 11.03 -0.73
CA ALA A 88 -14.81 10.00 0.26
C ALA A 88 -15.85 10.53 1.23
N ARG A 89 -16.81 9.70 1.61
CA ARG A 89 -17.79 9.99 2.67
C ARG A 89 -17.88 8.77 3.59
N GLN A 90 -17.90 8.99 4.90
CA GLN A 90 -18.20 7.91 5.84
C GLN A 90 -19.65 7.44 5.67
N VAL A 91 -19.82 6.13 5.55
CA VAL A 91 -21.11 5.47 5.31
C VAL A 91 -21.49 4.46 6.38
N ALA A 92 -20.49 3.94 7.11
CA ALA A 92 -20.72 3.04 8.22
C ALA A 92 -19.56 3.07 9.22
N THR A 93 -19.85 2.62 10.43
CA THR A 93 -18.87 2.24 11.46
C THR A 93 -19.07 0.77 11.77
N ALA A 94 -17.97 0.01 11.86
CA ALA A 94 -18.02 -1.42 12.08
C ALA A 94 -17.05 -1.85 13.18
N ARG A 95 -17.35 -2.93 13.89
CA ARG A 95 -16.47 -3.53 14.89
C ARG A 95 -15.91 -4.83 14.36
N VAL A 96 -14.61 -5.07 14.54
CA VAL A 96 -14.00 -6.37 14.23
C VAL A 96 -14.51 -7.42 15.20
N ALA A 97 -15.25 -8.40 14.69
CA ALA A 97 -15.81 -9.50 15.47
C ALA A 97 -14.87 -10.71 15.50
N GLU A 98 -14.25 -11.02 14.36
CA GLU A 98 -13.39 -12.19 14.22
C GLU A 98 -12.32 -11.95 13.14
N LEU A 99 -11.10 -12.42 13.36
CA LEU A 99 -10.10 -12.54 12.30
C LEU A 99 -10.29 -13.88 11.60
N SER A 100 -10.65 -13.86 10.32
CA SER A 100 -10.88 -15.11 9.56
C SER A 100 -9.57 -15.74 9.12
N ASP A 101 -8.60 -14.92 8.69
CA ASP A 101 -7.23 -15.32 8.38
C ASP A 101 -6.28 -14.11 8.47
N SER A 102 -5.10 -14.20 7.84
CA SER A 102 -4.09 -13.14 7.79
C SER A 102 -4.50 -11.90 6.99
N HIS A 103 -5.51 -12.01 6.13
CA HIS A 103 -5.92 -10.99 5.16
C HIS A 103 -7.37 -10.54 5.31
N TYR A 104 -8.21 -11.29 6.01
CA TYR A 104 -9.63 -11.05 6.14
C TYR A 104 -10.12 -11.06 7.59
N ALA A 105 -11.10 -10.20 7.84
CA ALA A 105 -11.80 -10.14 9.12
C ALA A 105 -13.32 -10.06 8.90
N ARG A 106 -14.08 -10.68 9.80
CA ARG A 106 -15.52 -10.45 9.92
C ARG A 106 -15.75 -9.23 10.81
N VAL A 107 -16.65 -8.37 10.36
CA VAL A 107 -17.06 -7.19 11.13
C VAL A 107 -18.56 -7.15 11.31
N GLU A 108 -18.97 -6.54 12.40
CA GLU A 108 -20.35 -6.19 12.70
C GLU A 108 -20.57 -4.70 12.44
N ILE A 109 -21.61 -4.35 11.69
CA ILE A 109 -21.94 -2.95 11.44
C ILE A 109 -22.64 -2.36 12.67
N ILE A 110 -21.97 -1.42 13.33
CA ILE A 110 -22.51 -0.71 14.51
C ILE A 110 -23.50 0.37 14.06
N GLN A 111 -23.16 1.07 12.98
CA GLN A 111 -23.97 2.17 12.45
C GLN A 111 -23.81 2.28 10.94
N GLY A 112 -24.90 2.62 10.24
CA GLY A 112 -24.90 2.90 8.81
C GLY A 112 -25.02 1.64 7.96
N ALA A 113 -24.59 1.73 6.69
CA ALA A 113 -24.71 0.62 5.74
C ALA A 113 -23.51 0.53 4.79
N ALA A 114 -22.73 -0.53 4.99
CA ALA A 114 -21.60 -0.89 4.14
C ALA A 114 -22.08 -1.58 2.85
N ARG A 115 -21.27 -1.49 1.80
CA ARG A 115 -21.44 -2.20 0.53
C ARG A 115 -20.09 -2.68 0.02
N VAL A 116 -20.11 -3.73 -0.79
CA VAL A 116 -18.92 -4.23 -1.48
C VAL A 116 -18.21 -3.09 -2.23
N GLY A 117 -16.90 -3.00 -2.04
CA GLY A 117 -16.04 -1.96 -2.63
C GLY A 117 -15.90 -0.68 -1.79
N ASP A 118 -16.64 -0.53 -0.70
CA ASP A 118 -16.35 0.53 0.29
C ASP A 118 -14.98 0.29 0.95
N ARG A 119 -14.29 1.37 1.31
CA ARG A 119 -12.90 1.36 1.80
C ARG A 119 -12.83 1.52 3.29
N ILE A 120 -11.83 0.93 3.91
CA ILE A 120 -11.68 0.88 5.37
C ILE A 120 -10.57 1.80 5.81
N ARG A 121 -10.85 2.56 6.87
CA ARG A 121 -9.94 3.44 7.57
C ARG A 121 -9.99 3.12 9.06
N LEU A 122 -8.81 3.07 9.69
CA LEU A 122 -8.67 3.09 11.16
C LEU A 122 -8.89 4.52 11.67
#